data_AF-A0A662R773-F1
#
_entry.id   AF-A0A662R773-F1
#
_cell.length_a   1.000
_cell.length_b   1.000
_cell.length_c   1.000
_cell.angle_alpha   90.00
_cell.angle_beta   90.00
_cell.angle_gamma   90.00
#
_symmetry.space_group_name_H-M   'P 1'
#
loop_
_entity.id
_entity.type
_entity.pdbx_description
1 polymer ?
#
loop_
_entity_poly.entity_id
_entity_poly.type
_entity_poly.pdbx_seq_one_letter_code
_entity_poly.pdbx_strand_id
1 'polypeptide(L)'
;MEVKNMKQHSVSVAMAPLVLSTLMILACAGPAAASDCIDCHSTVTPEIVEDWQSSAMGDDFDCARCHGSAHNSADNVDKAKMPTHETCGECHVKQDSQYMNGKHSLAWTALFAMPTTADQPKELMEGQKGCGGCHKIGAKDSTGWDQYHYGVVGCDNCHTRHSFSVEEARRPEACMTCHQGFDHAQWEMYSTSKHGAIYLTEGDNWNWSAPLSEAKESYTAPTCQMCHLKDG
;
A
#
# COMPACT_ATOMS: atom_id res chain seq x y z
N MET A 1 12.56 46.55 48.85
CA MET A 1 11.21 46.82 49.37
C MET A 1 10.87 48.25 49.04
N GLU A 2 10.02 48.48 48.03
CA GLU A 2 8.95 49.48 48.07
C GLU A 2 8.28 49.53 46.70
N VAL A 3 6.97 49.31 46.75
CA VAL A 3 6.03 49.31 45.64
C VAL A 3 5.71 50.76 45.30
N LYS A 4 5.83 51.16 44.03
CA LYS A 4 5.14 52.36 43.53
C LYS A 4 4.27 52.02 42.33
N ASN A 5 2.98 51.99 42.65
CA ASN A 5 1.80 52.16 41.82
C ASN A 5 2.04 52.94 40.53
N MET A 6 1.64 52.37 39.39
CA MET A 6 1.39 53.14 38.18
C MET A 6 0.00 52.83 37.62
N LYS A 7 -0.82 53.87 37.75
CA LYS A 7 -2.14 54.24 37.23
C LYS A 7 -2.77 53.37 36.13
N GLN A 8 -4.06 53.11 36.38
CA GLN A 8 -5.07 52.65 35.43
C GLN A 8 -5.17 53.57 34.21
N HIS A 9 -5.18 52.97 33.02
CA HIS A 9 -5.75 53.57 31.82
C HIS A 9 -6.82 52.63 31.25
N SER A 10 -8.03 53.16 31.22
CA SER A 10 -9.25 52.59 30.64
C SER A 10 -9.11 52.48 29.13
N VAL A 11 -9.17 51.25 28.60
CA VAL A 11 -9.30 50.99 27.16
C VAL A 11 -10.77 50.69 26.88
N SER A 12 -11.37 51.55 26.07
CA SER A 12 -12.76 51.48 25.61
C SER A 12 -12.94 50.27 24.69
N VAL A 13 -13.89 49.39 25.02
CA VAL A 13 -14.26 48.22 24.21
C VAL A 13 -15.17 48.69 23.08
N ALA A 14 -14.66 48.73 21.86
CA ALA A 14 -15.49 48.84 20.66
C ALA A 14 -15.92 47.43 20.24
N MET A 15 -17.20 47.10 20.43
CA MET A 15 -17.80 45.86 19.94
C MET A 15 -17.93 45.92 18.41
N ALA A 16 -17.12 45.13 17.71
CA ALA A 16 -17.34 44.82 16.30
C ALA A 16 -18.33 43.65 16.19
N PRO A 17 -19.32 43.67 15.28
CA PRO A 17 -20.25 42.57 15.13
C PRO A 17 -19.53 41.38 14.48
N LEU A 18 -19.47 40.28 15.21
CA LEU A 18 -18.96 39.00 14.74
C LEU A 18 -19.95 38.45 13.71
N VAL A 19 -19.68 38.64 12.42
CA VAL A 19 -20.40 37.95 11.35
C VAL A 19 -19.96 36.49 11.39
N LEU A 20 -20.80 35.64 11.96
CA LEU A 20 -20.60 34.20 12.03
C LEU A 20 -20.76 33.63 10.62
N SER A 21 -19.67 33.60 9.86
CA SER A 21 -19.62 32.95 8.56
C SER A 21 -19.59 31.45 8.80
N THR A 22 -20.76 30.82 8.76
CA THR A 22 -20.93 29.37 8.73
C THR A 22 -20.21 28.84 7.48
N LEU A 23 -19.00 28.34 7.65
CA LEU A 23 -18.27 27.61 6.63
C LEU A 23 -19.02 26.28 6.44
N MET A 24 -19.88 26.22 5.42
CA MET A 24 -20.42 24.97 4.91
C MET A 24 -19.23 24.12 4.46
N ILE A 25 -18.85 23.16 5.29
CA ILE A 25 -18.00 22.05 4.88
C ILE A 25 -18.89 21.25 3.92
N LEU A 26 -18.75 21.54 2.63
CA LEU A 26 -19.30 20.73 1.57
C LEU A 26 -18.49 19.43 1.58
N ALA A 27 -18.98 18.43 2.31
CA ALA A 27 -18.56 17.07 2.12
C ALA A 27 -18.92 16.69 0.68
N CYS A 28 -17.91 16.60 -0.18
CA CYS A 28 -18.05 16.03 -1.52
C CYS A 28 -18.25 14.52 -1.41
N ALA A 29 -19.36 14.08 -0.83
CA ALA A 29 -19.90 12.76 -1.12
C ALA A 29 -20.75 12.91 -2.39
N GLY A 30 -20.10 12.84 -3.54
CA GLY A 30 -20.79 12.69 -4.81
C GLY A 30 -21.47 11.31 -4.84
N PRO A 31 -22.62 11.17 -5.53
CA PRO A 31 -23.19 9.84 -5.76
C PRO A 31 -22.16 9.01 -6.53
N ALA A 32 -21.99 7.74 -6.15
CA ALA A 32 -21.23 6.77 -6.93
C ALA A 32 -21.76 6.81 -8.37
N ALA A 33 -21.00 7.43 -9.27
CA ALA A 33 -21.33 7.45 -10.68
C ALA A 33 -21.34 5.99 -11.14
N ALA A 34 -22.35 5.60 -11.92
CA ALA A 34 -22.35 4.31 -12.59
C ALA A 34 -21.01 4.15 -13.33
N SER A 35 -20.24 3.14 -12.98
CA SER A 35 -18.91 2.92 -13.55
C SER A 35 -19.07 1.90 -14.67
N ASP A 36 -18.89 2.35 -15.92
CA ASP A 36 -18.84 1.48 -17.10
C ASP A 36 -17.79 0.36 -16.92
N CYS A 37 -16.72 0.65 -16.14
CA CYS A 37 -15.71 -0.34 -15.77
C CYS A 37 -16.33 -1.44 -14.92
N ILE A 38 -17.02 -1.09 -13.82
CA ILE A 38 -17.64 -2.06 -12.91
C ILE A 38 -18.73 -2.84 -13.63
N ASP A 39 -19.58 -2.18 -14.41
CA ASP A 39 -20.70 -2.82 -15.11
C ASP A 39 -20.21 -3.93 -16.05
N CYS A 40 -19.16 -3.66 -16.84
CA CYS A 40 -18.58 -4.65 -17.75
C CYS A 40 -17.77 -5.71 -16.97
N HIS A 41 -16.88 -5.28 -16.06
CA HIS A 41 -15.98 -6.19 -15.35
C HIS A 41 -16.68 -7.08 -14.32
N SER A 42 -17.89 -6.73 -13.87
CA SER A 42 -18.73 -7.63 -13.06
C SER A 42 -19.12 -8.89 -13.83
N THR A 43 -19.05 -8.86 -15.17
CA THR A 43 -19.30 -10.03 -16.02
C THR A 43 -17.99 -10.67 -16.50
N VAL A 44 -16.99 -9.86 -16.86
CA VAL A 44 -15.76 -10.37 -17.50
C VAL A 44 -14.72 -10.84 -16.47
N THR A 45 -14.62 -10.17 -15.32
CA THR A 45 -13.68 -10.48 -14.24
C THR A 45 -14.34 -10.24 -12.87
N PRO A 46 -15.39 -11.01 -12.52
CA PRO A 46 -16.21 -10.75 -11.35
C PRO A 46 -15.39 -10.72 -10.06
N GLU A 47 -14.41 -11.61 -9.90
CA GLU A 47 -13.59 -11.71 -8.69
C GLU A 47 -12.71 -10.47 -8.48
N ILE A 48 -12.27 -9.80 -9.55
CA ILE A 48 -11.53 -8.53 -9.43
C ILE A 48 -12.45 -7.43 -8.89
N VAL A 49 -13.71 -7.41 -9.33
CA VAL A 49 -14.70 -6.45 -8.85
C VAL A 49 -15.06 -6.74 -7.40
N GLU A 50 -15.25 -8.01 -7.03
CA GLU A 50 -15.51 -8.43 -5.66
C GLU A 50 -14.36 -8.04 -4.72
N ASP A 51 -13.10 -8.28 -5.11
CA ASP A 51 -11.92 -7.86 -4.36
C ASP A 51 -11.91 -6.33 -4.16
N TRP A 52 -12.11 -5.56 -5.23
CA TRP A 52 -12.13 -4.10 -5.15
C TRP A 52 -13.28 -3.59 -4.27
N GLN A 53 -14.47 -4.18 -4.37
CA GLN A 53 -15.63 -3.86 -3.52
C GLN A 53 -15.37 -4.17 -2.04
N SER A 54 -14.53 -5.17 -1.74
CA SER A 54 -14.13 -5.50 -0.37
C SER A 54 -13.08 -4.53 0.21
N SER A 55 -12.42 -3.75 -0.64
CA SER A 55 -11.38 -2.81 -0.24
C SER A 55 -11.97 -1.51 0.30
N ALA A 56 -11.18 -0.78 1.11
CA ALA A 56 -11.55 0.58 1.53
C ALA A 56 -11.68 1.56 0.34
N MET A 57 -11.14 1.23 -0.83
CA MET A 57 -11.22 2.05 -2.03
C MET A 57 -12.52 1.84 -2.80
N GLY A 58 -13.22 0.72 -2.54
CA GLY A 58 -14.49 0.34 -3.18
C GLY A 58 -15.57 1.40 -3.05
N ASP A 59 -15.54 2.15 -1.95
CA ASP A 59 -16.53 3.17 -1.62
C ASP A 59 -16.22 4.56 -2.23
N ASP A 60 -14.95 4.83 -2.56
CA ASP A 60 -14.46 6.19 -2.82
C ASP A 60 -14.18 6.48 -4.30
N PHE A 61 -13.73 5.49 -5.08
CA PHE A 61 -13.38 5.71 -6.49
C PHE A 61 -13.37 4.44 -7.34
N ASP A 62 -13.64 4.60 -8.63
CA ASP A 62 -13.68 3.50 -9.58
C ASP A 62 -12.29 3.05 -10.11
N CYS A 63 -12.31 2.05 -10.98
CA CYS A 63 -11.12 1.45 -11.58
C CYS A 63 -10.25 2.47 -12.35
N ALA A 64 -10.87 3.49 -12.95
CA ALA A 64 -10.19 4.45 -13.80
C ALA A 64 -9.27 5.38 -12.99
N ARG A 65 -9.48 5.52 -11.68
CA ARG A 65 -8.57 6.26 -10.79
C ARG A 65 -7.15 5.70 -10.83
N CYS A 66 -6.99 4.37 -10.94
CA CYS A 66 -5.69 3.71 -10.99
C CYS A 66 -5.30 3.33 -12.43
N HIS A 67 -6.26 2.86 -13.24
CA HIS A 67 -5.98 2.29 -14.57
C HIS A 67 -6.20 3.29 -15.72
N GLY A 68 -6.70 4.50 -15.45
CA GLY A 68 -7.11 5.45 -16.48
C GLY A 68 -8.36 5.00 -17.25
N SER A 69 -8.77 5.81 -18.22
CA SER A 69 -10.03 5.66 -18.98
C SER A 69 -9.85 5.37 -20.47
N ALA A 70 -8.62 5.09 -20.92
CA ALA A 70 -8.33 4.88 -22.35
C ALA A 70 -8.74 3.49 -22.87
N HIS A 71 -8.89 2.52 -21.96
CA HIS A 71 -9.55 1.25 -22.22
C HIS A 71 -11.07 1.41 -22.06
N ASN A 72 -11.83 1.00 -23.07
CA ASN A 72 -13.29 1.15 -23.10
C ASN A 72 -14.00 0.07 -23.92
N SER A 73 -13.28 -0.96 -24.37
CA SER A 73 -13.80 -2.07 -25.17
C SER A 73 -12.86 -3.28 -25.12
N ALA A 74 -13.35 -4.47 -25.44
CA ALA A 74 -12.52 -5.67 -25.51
C ALA A 74 -11.33 -5.54 -26.49
N ASP A 75 -11.42 -4.67 -27.49
CA ASP A 75 -10.41 -4.49 -28.53
C ASP A 75 -9.24 -3.57 -28.12
N ASN A 76 -9.31 -2.92 -26.95
CA ASN A 76 -8.26 -1.99 -26.49
C ASN A 76 -7.87 -2.19 -25.02
N VAL A 77 -7.82 -3.44 -24.55
CA VAL A 77 -7.36 -3.81 -23.20
C VAL A 77 -5.94 -3.31 -22.89
N ASP A 78 -5.09 -3.22 -23.91
CA ASP A 78 -3.71 -2.73 -23.85
C ASP A 78 -3.61 -1.23 -23.49
N LYS A 79 -4.70 -0.48 -23.61
CA LYS A 79 -4.75 0.94 -23.24
C LYS A 79 -4.99 1.19 -21.76
N ALA A 80 -5.30 0.16 -20.97
CA ALA A 80 -5.34 0.28 -19.52
C ALA A 80 -3.93 0.58 -19.00
N LYS A 81 -3.82 1.53 -18.08
CA LYS A 81 -2.56 1.81 -17.40
C LYS A 81 -2.34 0.78 -16.31
N MET A 82 -1.11 0.32 -16.18
CA MET A 82 -0.66 -0.42 -15.01
C MET A 82 -0.20 0.59 -13.96
N PRO A 83 -0.77 0.59 -12.74
CA PRO A 83 -0.35 1.53 -11.70
C PRO A 83 1.13 1.33 -11.35
N THR A 84 1.73 2.39 -10.83
CA THR A 84 3.09 2.41 -10.26
C THR A 84 3.02 2.90 -8.82
N HIS A 85 4.14 2.88 -8.10
CA HIS A 85 4.17 3.43 -6.74
C HIS A 85 3.77 4.92 -6.72
N GLU A 86 4.07 5.69 -7.78
CA GLU A 86 3.66 7.09 -7.90
C GLU A 86 2.13 7.25 -7.98
N THR A 87 1.42 6.27 -8.56
CA THR A 87 -0.06 6.27 -8.55
C THR A 87 -0.59 6.20 -7.11
N CYS A 88 0.05 5.38 -6.27
CA CYS A 88 -0.28 5.28 -4.86
C CYS A 88 0.17 6.52 -4.08
N GLY A 89 1.33 7.09 -4.43
CA GLY A 89 1.94 8.25 -3.80
C GLY A 89 1.10 9.53 -3.89
N GLU A 90 0.17 9.64 -4.83
CA GLU A 90 -0.81 10.74 -4.87
C GLU A 90 -1.66 10.83 -3.60
N CYS A 91 -1.95 9.70 -2.95
CA CYS A 91 -2.79 9.61 -1.76
C CYS A 91 -2.00 9.14 -0.52
N HIS A 92 -0.98 8.30 -0.71
CA HIS A 92 -0.20 7.66 0.36
C HIS A 92 1.25 8.17 0.42
N VAL A 93 1.42 9.50 0.44
CA VAL A 93 2.73 10.19 0.38
C VAL A 93 3.73 9.66 1.42
N LYS A 94 3.28 9.39 2.64
CA LYS A 94 4.14 8.89 3.72
C LYS A 94 4.68 7.50 3.40
N GLN A 95 3.78 6.57 3.07
CA GLN A 95 4.12 5.17 2.79
C GLN A 95 4.99 5.07 1.54
N ASP A 96 4.65 5.81 0.48
CA ASP A 96 5.46 5.88 -0.74
C ASP A 96 6.88 6.38 -0.45
N SER A 97 7.00 7.47 0.31
CA SER A 97 8.31 8.01 0.71
C SER A 97 9.12 7.00 1.55
N GLN A 98 8.49 6.29 2.49
CA GLN A 98 9.16 5.27 3.28
C GLN A 98 9.61 4.08 2.42
N TYR A 99 8.76 3.61 1.51
CA TYR A 99 9.07 2.55 0.56
C TYR A 99 10.25 2.93 -0.35
N MET A 100 10.23 4.13 -0.93
CA MET A 100 11.31 4.61 -1.81
C MET A 100 12.64 4.78 -1.09
N ASN A 101 12.61 5.13 0.20
CA ASN A 101 13.81 5.17 1.06
C ASN A 101 14.26 3.79 1.56
N GLY A 102 13.46 2.74 1.34
CA GLY A 102 13.74 1.37 1.73
C GLY A 102 14.54 0.59 0.68
N LYS A 103 15.01 -0.61 1.03
CA LYS A 103 15.73 -1.47 0.08
C LYS A 103 14.81 -2.21 -0.89
N HIS A 104 13.53 -2.36 -0.56
CA HIS A 104 12.56 -3.00 -1.45
C HIS A 104 12.38 -2.22 -2.75
N SER A 105 12.44 -0.89 -2.73
CA SER A 105 12.39 -0.07 -3.95
C SER A 105 13.56 -0.36 -4.90
N LEU A 106 14.69 -0.83 -4.40
CA LEU A 106 15.89 -1.14 -5.18
C LEU A 106 15.93 -2.59 -5.70
N ALA A 107 14.86 -3.38 -5.53
CA ALA A 107 14.90 -4.81 -5.83
C ALA A 107 15.19 -5.11 -7.32
N TRP A 108 14.71 -4.28 -8.26
CA TRP A 108 15.07 -4.39 -9.68
C TRP A 108 16.56 -4.15 -9.92
N THR A 109 17.11 -3.08 -9.32
CA THR A 109 18.54 -2.78 -9.40
C THR A 109 19.39 -3.93 -8.84
N ALA A 110 18.96 -4.52 -7.71
CA ALA A 110 19.64 -5.67 -7.13
C ALA A 110 19.58 -6.91 -8.03
N LEU A 111 18.45 -7.15 -8.69
CA LEU A 111 18.27 -8.28 -9.61
C LEU A 111 19.23 -8.22 -10.80
N PHE A 112 19.38 -7.04 -11.41
CA PHE A 112 20.23 -6.82 -12.58
C PHE A 112 21.69 -6.51 -12.22
N ALA A 113 22.05 -6.44 -10.94
CA ALA A 113 23.44 -6.29 -10.51
C ALA A 113 24.31 -7.52 -10.85
N MET A 114 23.69 -8.69 -11.02
CA MET A 114 24.39 -9.91 -11.41
C MET A 114 24.66 -9.93 -12.93
N PRO A 115 25.91 -10.10 -13.38
CA PRO A 115 26.28 -9.97 -14.80
C PRO A 115 25.53 -10.93 -15.74
N THR A 116 25.15 -12.10 -15.23
CA THR A 116 24.47 -13.16 -16.00
C THR A 116 22.95 -13.07 -15.95
N THR A 117 22.38 -12.07 -15.28
CA THR A 117 20.93 -11.89 -15.21
C THR A 117 20.32 -11.66 -16.59
N ALA A 118 21.02 -10.92 -17.45
CA ALA A 118 20.60 -10.68 -18.83
C ALA A 118 20.62 -11.94 -19.71
N ASP A 119 21.34 -12.99 -19.29
CA ASP A 119 21.41 -14.27 -20.00
C ASP A 119 20.26 -15.22 -19.60
N GLN A 120 19.48 -14.87 -18.56
CA GLN A 120 18.37 -15.71 -18.10
C GLN A 120 17.13 -15.57 -19.00
N PRO A 121 16.29 -16.62 -19.08
CA PRO A 121 15.03 -16.55 -19.82
C PRO A 121 14.16 -15.40 -19.35
N LYS A 122 13.60 -14.65 -20.30
CA LYS A 122 12.71 -13.52 -20.03
C LYS A 122 11.52 -13.91 -19.19
N GLU A 123 11.01 -15.13 -19.34
CA GLU A 123 9.88 -15.64 -18.55
C GLU A 123 10.21 -15.73 -17.04
N LEU A 124 11.48 -15.95 -16.66
CA LEU A 124 11.93 -15.99 -15.26
C LEU A 124 12.34 -14.60 -14.72
N MET A 125 12.62 -13.66 -15.62
CA MET A 125 13.04 -12.31 -15.29
C MET A 125 11.88 -11.30 -15.30
N GLU A 126 10.89 -11.55 -16.14
CA GLU A 126 9.80 -10.63 -16.49
C GLU A 126 8.42 -11.25 -16.23
N GLY A 127 8.29 -12.58 -16.27
CA GLY A 127 7.01 -13.30 -16.32
C GLY A 127 6.24 -13.41 -15.00
N GLN A 128 6.44 -12.49 -14.05
CA GLN A 128 5.94 -12.57 -12.66
C GLN A 128 6.28 -13.88 -11.93
N LYS A 129 7.21 -14.67 -12.48
CA LYS A 129 7.66 -15.97 -11.98
C LYS A 129 9.18 -15.93 -11.85
N GLY A 130 9.73 -16.88 -11.09
CA GLY A 130 11.18 -16.92 -10.85
C GLY A 130 11.69 -15.65 -10.19
N CYS A 131 12.86 -15.18 -10.61
CA CYS A 131 13.55 -14.04 -10.02
C CYS A 131 12.72 -12.75 -10.11
N GLY A 132 12.11 -12.50 -11.27
CA GLY A 132 11.23 -11.34 -11.50
C GLY A 132 9.96 -11.37 -10.67
N GLY A 133 9.47 -12.57 -10.31
CA GLY A 133 8.33 -12.73 -9.41
C GLY A 133 8.59 -12.16 -8.01
N CYS A 134 9.80 -12.37 -7.47
CA CYS A 134 10.19 -11.87 -6.15
C CYS A 134 10.69 -10.42 -6.18
N HIS A 135 11.48 -10.05 -7.21
CA HIS A 135 12.12 -8.74 -7.30
C HIS A 135 11.25 -7.63 -7.91
N LYS A 136 10.05 -7.94 -8.43
CA LYS A 136 9.07 -6.94 -8.93
C LYS A 136 8.59 -5.94 -7.88
N ILE A 137 8.88 -6.18 -6.59
CA ILE A 137 8.64 -5.21 -5.52
C ILE A 137 9.49 -3.94 -5.70
N GLY A 138 10.51 -3.95 -6.56
CA GLY A 138 11.31 -2.79 -6.89
C GLY A 138 10.53 -1.71 -7.63
N ALA A 139 10.88 -0.45 -7.37
CA ALA A 139 10.44 0.66 -8.17
C ALA A 139 11.19 0.60 -9.50
N LYS A 140 10.45 0.69 -10.60
CA LYS A 140 11.04 0.91 -11.92
C LYS A 140 11.21 2.42 -12.05
N ASP A 141 12.27 2.96 -11.48
CA ASP A 141 12.68 4.32 -11.76
C ASP A 141 13.17 4.43 -13.23
N SER A 142 13.59 5.63 -13.65
CA SER A 142 14.03 6.00 -15.00
C SER A 142 15.22 5.20 -15.57
N THR A 143 15.57 4.04 -15.00
CA THR A 143 16.72 3.20 -15.35
C THR A 143 16.50 2.29 -16.56
N GLY A 144 15.39 2.43 -17.29
CA GLY A 144 15.23 1.84 -18.62
C GLY A 144 14.55 0.46 -18.65
N TRP A 145 13.58 0.23 -17.76
CA TRP A 145 12.85 -1.04 -17.65
C TRP A 145 11.48 -1.06 -18.34
N ASP A 146 11.24 -0.10 -19.24
CA ASP A 146 9.97 0.13 -19.96
C ASP A 146 9.50 -1.09 -20.78
N GLN A 147 10.44 -1.98 -21.11
CA GLN A 147 10.15 -3.23 -21.80
C GLN A 147 9.36 -4.24 -20.94
N TYR A 148 9.25 -4.02 -19.63
CA TYR A 148 8.56 -4.91 -18.70
C TYR A 148 7.18 -4.36 -18.31
N HIS A 149 6.15 -4.83 -19.00
CA HIS A 149 4.77 -4.36 -18.82
C HIS A 149 4.16 -4.68 -17.45
N TYR A 150 4.51 -5.82 -16.85
CA TYR A 150 3.94 -6.30 -15.58
C TYR A 150 4.89 -6.08 -14.39
N GLY A 151 4.34 -6.06 -13.16
CA GLY A 151 5.12 -5.94 -11.91
C GLY A 151 5.72 -4.55 -11.69
N VAL A 152 4.88 -3.52 -11.84
CA VAL A 152 5.26 -2.09 -11.81
C VAL A 152 4.82 -1.37 -10.52
N VAL A 153 3.83 -1.91 -9.81
CA VAL A 153 3.15 -1.21 -8.72
C VAL A 153 4.02 -1.13 -7.46
N GLY A 154 4.83 -2.17 -7.17
CA GLY A 154 5.64 -2.28 -5.95
C GLY A 154 4.83 -2.45 -4.66
N CYS A 155 3.67 -1.79 -4.56
CA CYS A 155 2.81 -1.70 -3.39
C CYS A 155 1.82 -2.86 -3.22
N ASP A 156 1.67 -3.78 -4.18
CA ASP A 156 0.70 -4.89 -4.11
C ASP A 156 1.33 -6.25 -3.71
N ASN A 157 2.55 -6.23 -3.17
CA ASN A 157 3.28 -7.44 -2.82
C ASN A 157 2.97 -7.96 -1.40
N CYS A 158 2.51 -7.10 -0.49
CA CYS A 158 2.22 -7.47 0.90
C CYS A 158 0.72 -7.45 1.20
N HIS A 159 0.01 -6.42 0.72
CA HIS A 159 -1.45 -6.34 0.71
C HIS A 159 -1.89 -6.40 -0.75
N THR A 160 -2.35 -7.56 -1.17
CA THR A 160 -2.49 -7.86 -2.58
C THR A 160 -3.64 -7.09 -3.21
N ARG A 161 -3.52 -6.83 -4.50
CA ARG A 161 -4.63 -6.31 -5.30
C ARG A 161 -5.73 -7.38 -5.42
N HIS A 162 -7.02 -7.04 -5.46
CA HIS A 162 -7.59 -5.70 -5.42
C HIS A 162 -8.24 -5.33 -4.08
N SER A 163 -8.09 -6.17 -3.05
CA SER A 163 -8.59 -5.88 -1.71
C SER A 163 -7.71 -4.90 -0.93
N PHE A 164 -6.39 -4.89 -1.21
CA PHE A 164 -5.39 -4.07 -0.53
C PHE A 164 -5.52 -4.11 1.00
N SER A 165 -5.77 -5.31 1.54
CA SER A 165 -6.08 -5.51 2.95
C SER A 165 -4.87 -5.26 3.85
N VAL A 166 -5.02 -4.33 4.79
CA VAL A 166 -4.00 -4.10 5.82
C VAL A 166 -3.83 -5.31 6.75
N GLU A 167 -4.90 -6.09 6.93
CA GLU A 167 -4.85 -7.31 7.74
C GLU A 167 -3.98 -8.37 7.07
N GLU A 168 -4.13 -8.54 5.75
CA GLU A 168 -3.27 -9.40 4.94
C GLU A 168 -1.80 -9.01 5.08
N ALA A 169 -1.48 -7.72 4.88
CA ALA A 169 -0.09 -7.24 4.96
C ALA A 169 0.58 -7.41 6.33
N ARG A 170 -0.19 -7.55 7.41
CA ARG A 170 0.34 -7.73 8.77
C ARG A 170 0.60 -9.20 9.12
N ARG A 171 0.10 -10.13 8.31
CA ARG A 171 0.31 -11.56 8.50
C ARG A 171 1.66 -12.01 7.91
N PRO A 172 2.39 -12.92 8.55
CA PRO A 172 3.68 -13.43 8.05
C PRO A 172 3.65 -13.98 6.60
N GLU A 173 2.50 -14.48 6.16
CA GLU A 173 2.27 -15.02 4.81
C GLU A 173 2.48 -13.97 3.71
N ALA A 174 2.29 -12.68 4.02
CA ALA A 174 2.62 -11.59 3.10
C ALA A 174 4.12 -11.52 2.76
N CYS A 175 4.99 -12.11 3.58
CA CYS A 175 6.44 -12.13 3.36
C CYS A 175 6.94 -13.47 2.80
N MET A 176 6.27 -14.57 3.13
CA MET A 176 6.80 -15.94 2.95
C MET A 176 7.03 -16.32 1.48
N THR A 177 6.32 -15.69 0.54
CA THR A 177 6.46 -16.02 -0.89
C THR A 177 7.83 -15.66 -1.43
N CYS A 178 8.47 -14.62 -0.88
CA CYS A 178 9.79 -14.13 -1.28
C CYS A 178 10.87 -14.48 -0.25
N HIS A 179 10.55 -14.44 1.04
CA HIS A 179 11.48 -14.67 2.15
C HIS A 179 11.53 -16.14 2.56
N GLN A 180 11.86 -17.01 1.63
CA GLN A 180 11.90 -18.46 1.82
C GLN A 180 13.08 -19.07 1.06
N GLY A 181 13.22 -20.39 1.17
CA GLY A 181 14.12 -21.17 0.33
C GLY A 181 15.54 -21.22 0.87
N PHE A 182 16.45 -21.72 0.05
CA PHE A 182 17.80 -22.08 0.50
C PHE A 182 18.77 -20.89 0.58
N ASP A 183 18.51 -19.82 -0.16
CA ASP A 183 19.34 -18.63 -0.29
C ASP A 183 19.06 -17.61 0.82
N HIS A 184 17.81 -17.53 1.27
CA HIS A 184 17.40 -16.70 2.40
C HIS A 184 16.15 -17.28 3.10
N ALA A 185 16.38 -18.24 3.98
CA ALA A 185 15.36 -19.05 4.65
C ALA A 185 14.61 -18.34 5.81
N GLN A 186 14.23 -17.06 5.70
CA GLN A 186 13.64 -16.36 6.86
C GLN A 186 12.30 -16.95 7.29
N TRP A 187 11.45 -17.37 6.35
CA TRP A 187 10.17 -18.02 6.62
C TRP A 187 10.34 -19.33 7.38
N GLU A 188 11.24 -20.20 6.95
CA GLU A 188 11.51 -21.49 7.60
C GLU A 188 12.03 -21.28 9.02
N MET A 189 12.90 -20.29 9.21
CA MET A 189 13.42 -19.94 10.54
C MET A 189 12.33 -19.34 11.44
N TYR A 190 11.43 -18.51 10.90
CA TYR A 190 10.31 -17.93 11.64
C TYR A 190 9.28 -19.01 12.01
N SER A 191 8.76 -19.72 11.02
CA SER A 191 7.67 -20.70 11.16
C SER A 191 8.03 -21.88 12.08
N THR A 192 9.31 -22.25 12.16
CA THR A 192 9.80 -23.30 13.07
C THR A 192 10.26 -22.79 14.44
N SER A 193 10.27 -21.46 14.65
CA SER A 193 10.60 -20.85 15.95
C SER A 193 9.44 -20.93 16.94
N LYS A 194 9.70 -20.56 18.20
CA LYS A 194 8.62 -20.39 19.19
C LYS A 194 7.67 -19.24 18.85
N HIS A 195 8.13 -18.18 18.19
CA HIS A 195 7.24 -17.12 17.72
C HIS A 195 6.28 -17.64 16.65
N GLY A 196 6.80 -18.39 15.67
CA GLY A 196 5.99 -19.01 14.61
C GLY A 196 5.00 -20.05 15.14
N ALA A 197 5.41 -20.86 16.14
CA ALA A 197 4.50 -21.83 16.77
C ALA A 197 3.33 -21.16 17.51
N ILE A 198 3.57 -20.05 18.20
CA ILE A 198 2.51 -19.27 18.86
C ILE A 198 1.61 -18.62 17.80
N TYR A 199 2.19 -17.99 16.77
CA TYR A 199 1.42 -17.44 15.64
C TYR A 199 0.50 -18.50 15.00
N LEU A 200 1.02 -19.69 14.71
CA LEU A 200 0.24 -20.77 14.10
C LEU A 200 -0.94 -21.26 14.98
N THR A 201 -0.80 -21.16 16.30
CA THR A 201 -1.81 -21.69 17.25
C THR A 201 -2.78 -20.64 17.76
N GLU A 202 -2.39 -19.37 17.77
CA GLU A 202 -3.15 -18.27 18.37
C GLU A 202 -3.51 -17.16 17.37
N GLY A 203 -2.81 -17.07 16.24
CA GLY A 203 -2.87 -15.96 15.29
C GLY A 203 -4.26 -15.70 14.70
N ASP A 204 -5.08 -16.73 14.54
CA ASP A 204 -6.46 -16.56 14.04
C ASP A 204 -7.35 -15.75 15.00
N ASN A 205 -6.99 -15.66 16.28
CA ASN A 205 -7.71 -14.89 17.29
C ASN A 205 -7.13 -13.49 17.51
N TRP A 206 -6.07 -13.13 16.80
CA TRP A 206 -5.45 -11.81 16.94
C TRP A 206 -6.21 -10.73 16.15
N ASN A 207 -6.16 -9.50 16.63
CA ASN A 207 -6.74 -8.34 15.97
C ASN A 207 -5.81 -7.83 14.86
N TRP A 208 -5.99 -8.35 13.64
CA TRP A 208 -5.20 -7.94 12.47
C TRP A 208 -5.51 -6.53 11.96
N SER A 209 -6.65 -5.95 12.35
CA SER A 209 -7.05 -4.59 11.94
C SER A 209 -6.34 -3.47 12.72
N ALA A 210 -5.85 -3.76 13.92
CA ALA A 210 -5.15 -2.77 14.75
C ALA A 210 -3.79 -2.35 14.14
N PRO A 211 -3.39 -1.07 14.24
CA PRO A 211 -2.05 -0.61 13.88
C PRO A 211 -0.95 -1.45 14.54
N LEU A 212 0.20 -1.61 13.86
CA LEU A 212 1.33 -2.39 14.41
C LEU A 212 1.88 -1.81 15.72
N SER A 213 1.71 -0.50 15.96
CA SER A 213 2.04 0.15 17.23
C SER A 213 1.21 -0.37 18.42
N GLU A 214 0.00 -0.87 18.16
CA GLU A 214 -0.96 -1.40 19.13
C GLU A 214 -1.03 -2.92 19.10
N ALA A 215 -0.35 -3.58 18.16
CA ALA A 215 -0.42 -5.03 17.97
C ALA A 215 -0.12 -5.83 19.25
N LYS A 216 0.73 -5.32 20.15
CA LYS A 216 1.04 -5.98 21.44
C LYS A 216 -0.15 -6.12 22.39
N GLU A 217 -1.23 -5.38 22.18
CA GLU A 217 -2.47 -5.54 22.96
C GLU A 217 -3.20 -6.83 22.60
N SER A 218 -2.94 -7.38 21.42
CA SER A 218 -3.58 -8.60 20.92
C SER A 218 -2.62 -9.74 20.60
N TYR A 219 -1.40 -9.45 20.14
CA TYR A 219 -0.48 -10.44 19.60
C TYR A 219 0.39 -10.97 20.74
N THR A 220 0.35 -12.28 20.93
CA THR A 220 1.11 -12.98 21.98
C THR A 220 2.51 -13.39 21.53
N ALA A 221 2.81 -13.25 20.23
CA ALA A 221 4.15 -13.40 19.65
C ALA A 221 4.37 -12.40 18.50
N PRO A 222 5.62 -12.02 18.21
CA PRO A 222 5.91 -11.11 17.10
C PRO A 222 5.72 -11.79 15.73
N THR A 223 5.33 -10.99 14.74
CA THR A 223 5.41 -11.34 13.31
C THR A 223 6.62 -10.67 12.65
N CYS A 224 6.87 -10.97 11.36
CA CYS A 224 7.90 -10.32 10.55
C CYS A 224 7.76 -8.78 10.62
N GLN A 225 6.52 -8.30 10.47
CA GLN A 225 6.16 -6.90 10.40
C GLN A 225 6.38 -6.19 11.73
N MET A 226 6.02 -6.80 12.87
CA MET A 226 6.27 -6.19 14.18
C MET A 226 7.75 -5.91 14.44
N CYS A 227 8.65 -6.74 13.90
CA CYS A 227 10.09 -6.58 14.07
C CYS A 227 10.74 -5.69 13.01
N HIS A 228 10.28 -5.75 11.75
CA HIS A 228 10.96 -5.12 10.60
C HIS A 228 10.23 -3.90 10.02
N LEU A 229 8.94 -3.72 10.32
CA LEU A 229 8.10 -2.58 9.93
C LEU A 229 7.57 -1.91 11.21
N LYS A 230 8.50 -1.49 12.07
CA LYS A 230 8.18 -0.97 13.39
C LYS A 230 7.25 0.25 13.28
N ASP A 231 6.13 0.20 13.98
CA ASP A 231 5.08 1.23 14.02
C ASP A 231 4.29 1.40 12.69
N GLY A 232 4.50 0.50 11.71
CA GLY A 232 3.89 0.58 10.37
C GLY A 232 4.57 1.62 9.49
#